data_AF-A0A1Z5IRG8-F1
#
_entry.id   AF-A0A1Z5IRG8-F1
#
_cell.length_a   1.000
_cell.length_b   1.000
_cell.length_c   1.000
_cell.angle_alpha   90.00
_cell.angle_beta   90.00
_cell.angle_gamma   90.00
#
_symmetry.space_group_name_H-M   'P 1'
#
loop_
_entity.id
_entity.type
_entity.pdbx_description
1 polymer ?
#
loop_
_entity_poly.entity_id
_entity_poly.type
_entity_poly.pdbx_seq_one_letter_code
_entity_poly.pdbx_strand_id
1 'polypeptide(L)'
;MAQRLVYPAIFDPTVMINRVQATVPDVPGVKVMGATNDEAAQKAAEAVGKKLAKSNGELPVPSTPGELKRTAGQTVSFIVLDLDEYKK
;
A
#
# COMPACT_ATOMS: atom_id res chain seq x y z
N MET A 1 16.21 -8.17 -13.45
CA MET A 1 14.99 -7.53 -14.00
C MET A 1 14.31 -6.87 -12.82
N ALA A 2 14.17 -5.54 -12.84
CA ALA A 2 13.54 -4.80 -11.74
C ALA A 2 12.09 -5.25 -11.59
N GLN A 3 11.74 -5.86 -10.44
CA GLN A 3 10.39 -6.37 -10.20
C GLN A 3 9.54 -5.25 -9.61
N ARG A 4 9.04 -4.39 -10.51
CA ARG A 4 8.07 -3.35 -10.16
C ARG A 4 6.70 -3.95 -9.92
N LEU A 5 6.17 -3.70 -8.75
CA LEU A 5 4.82 -4.08 -8.37
C LEU A 5 3.96 -2.85 -8.15
N VAL A 6 2.70 -2.99 -8.54
CA VAL A 6 1.69 -1.96 -8.38
C VAL A 6 0.57 -2.56 -7.54
N TYR A 7 0.36 -2.01 -6.35
CA TYR A 7 -0.75 -2.41 -5.49
C TYR A 7 -1.68 -1.23 -5.23
N PRO A 8 -3.00 -1.45 -5.23
CA PRO A 8 -3.92 -0.42 -4.78
C PRO A 8 -3.79 -0.24 -3.26
N ALA A 9 -3.70 1.01 -2.83
CA ALA A 9 -3.74 1.41 -1.44
C ALA A 9 -4.98 2.28 -1.20
N ILE A 10 -5.70 1.97 -0.12
CA ILE A 10 -6.87 2.71 0.34
C ILE A 10 -6.39 3.74 1.36
N PHE A 11 -6.59 5.01 1.05
CA PHE A 11 -6.29 6.16 1.88
C PHE A 11 -7.58 6.63 2.55
N ASP A 12 -7.58 6.55 3.88
CA ASP A 12 -8.69 6.97 4.72
C ASP A 12 -8.26 8.15 5.60
N PRO A 13 -8.67 9.39 5.25
CA PRO A 13 -8.42 10.57 6.07
C PRO A 13 -9.43 10.72 7.23
N THR A 14 -10.43 9.84 7.32
CA THR A 14 -11.52 9.93 8.31
C THR A 14 -11.19 9.22 9.61
N VAL A 15 -10.23 8.28 9.59
CA VAL A 15 -9.81 7.54 10.79
C VAL A 15 -9.27 8.45 11.89
N MET A 16 -8.56 9.52 11.53
CA MET A 16 -7.90 10.38 12.51
C MET A 16 -7.73 11.81 12.01
N ILE A 17 -8.04 12.79 12.85
CA ILE A 17 -7.89 14.22 12.52
C ILE A 17 -6.41 14.52 12.20
N ASN A 18 -6.17 15.23 11.08
CA ASN A 18 -4.86 15.57 10.54
C ASN A 18 -3.95 14.38 10.18
N ARG A 19 -4.50 13.17 9.97
CA ARG A 19 -3.72 12.04 9.46
C ARG A 19 -4.50 11.26 8.43
N VAL A 20 -3.75 10.61 7.55
CA VAL A 20 -4.29 9.70 6.55
C VAL A 20 -3.79 8.31 6.85
N GLN A 21 -4.72 7.37 6.98
CA GLN A 21 -4.40 5.96 7.10
C GLN A 21 -4.34 5.33 5.70
N ALA A 22 -3.19 4.81 5.30
CA ALA A 22 -3.07 4.01 4.09
C ALA A 22 -3.10 2.52 4.43
N THR A 23 -3.95 1.77 3.74
CA THR A 23 -4.13 0.33 3.92
C THR A 23 -4.00 -0.37 2.59
N VAL A 24 -3.22 -1.43 2.51
CA VAL A 24 -3.05 -2.21 1.28
C VAL A 24 -3.79 -3.53 1.45
N PRO A 25 -5.00 -3.68 0.90
CA PRO A 25 -5.83 -4.87 1.10
C PRO A 25 -5.15 -6.14 0.58
N ASP A 26 -4.37 -6.03 -0.50
CA ASP A 26 -3.65 -7.15 -1.12
C ASP A 26 -2.47 -7.66 -0.30
N VAL A 27 -1.93 -6.81 0.58
CA VAL A 27 -0.77 -7.16 1.40
C VAL A 27 -1.23 -7.15 2.86
N PRO A 28 -1.80 -8.26 3.34
CA PRO A 28 -2.42 -8.32 4.66
C PRO A 28 -1.43 -7.89 5.75
N GLY A 29 -1.88 -7.02 6.63
CA GLY A 29 -1.07 -6.46 7.72
C GLY A 29 -0.15 -5.30 7.29
N VAL A 30 -0.31 -4.74 6.09
CA VAL A 30 0.23 -3.41 5.76
C VAL A 30 -0.82 -2.35 6.02
N LYS A 31 -0.64 -1.66 7.15
CA LYS A 31 -1.46 -0.55 7.58
C LYS A 31 -0.53 0.52 8.15
N VAL A 32 -0.50 1.67 7.51
CA VAL A 32 0.38 2.78 7.88
C VAL A 32 -0.41 4.05 8.03
N MET A 33 0.15 5.00 8.76
CA MET A 33 -0.43 6.34 8.90
C MET A 33 0.62 7.38 8.53
N GLY A 34 0.18 8.35 7.72
CA GLY A 34 0.95 9.53 7.39
C GLY A 34 0.24 10.79 7.85
N ALA A 35 0.97 11.88 8.06
CA ALA A 35 0.38 13.20 8.23
C ALA A 35 -0.32 13.69 6.95
N THR A 36 0.16 13.25 5.78
CA THR A 36 -0.39 13.58 4.45
C THR A 36 -0.59 12.31 3.62
N ASN A 37 -1.35 12.41 2.53
CA ASN A 37 -1.51 11.32 1.56
C ASN A 37 -0.15 10.84 1.03
N ASP A 38 0.77 11.78 0.75
CA ASP A 38 2.09 11.49 0.21
C ASP A 38 2.95 10.71 1.23
N GLU A 39 2.99 11.18 2.48
CA GLU A 39 3.71 10.50 3.56
C GLU A 39 3.13 9.10 3.82
N ALA A 40 1.80 8.97 3.81
CA ALA A 40 1.14 7.68 3.97
C ALA A 40 1.45 6.74 2.79
N ALA A 41 1.56 7.26 1.57
CA ALA A 41 1.89 6.49 0.38
C ALA A 41 3.33 5.98 0.41
N GLN A 42 4.29 6.83 0.77
CA GLN A 42 5.70 6.45 0.92
C GLN A 42 5.87 5.35 1.98
N LYS A 43 5.25 5.55 3.16
CA LYS A 43 5.26 4.54 4.23
C LYS A 43 4.61 3.23 3.81
N ALA A 44 3.53 3.30 3.02
CA ALA A 44 2.83 2.11 2.56
C ALA A 44 3.70 1.34 1.57
N ALA A 45 4.31 2.03 0.61
CA ALA A 45 5.24 1.43 -0.36
C ALA A 45 6.42 0.75 0.34
N GLU A 46 7.03 1.41 1.34
CA GLU A 46 8.10 0.81 2.14
C GLU A 46 7.65 -0.43 2.92
N ALA A 47 6.49 -0.36 3.58
CA ALA A 47 5.96 -1.47 4.37
C ALA A 47 5.62 -2.68 3.49
N VAL A 48 5.01 -2.43 2.31
CA VAL A 48 4.78 -3.46 1.30
C VAL A 48 6.10 -4.03 0.80
N GLY A 49 7.05 -3.18 0.41
CA GLY A 49 8.36 -3.60 -0.12
C GLY A 49 9.11 -4.50 0.86
N LYS A 50 9.21 -4.08 2.13
CA LYS A 50 9.84 -4.88 3.20
C LYS A 50 9.10 -6.20 3.44
N LYS A 51 7.76 -6.21 3.37
CA LYS A 51 6.96 -7.41 3.64
C LYS A 51 7.04 -8.42 2.51
N LEU A 52 6.97 -7.95 1.27
CA LEU A 52 7.11 -8.78 0.08
C LEU A 52 8.55 -9.26 -0.12
N ALA A 53 9.56 -8.44 0.19
CA ALA A 53 10.96 -8.88 0.14
C ALA A 53 11.28 -9.97 1.18
N LYS A 54 10.67 -9.92 2.37
CA LYS A 54 10.74 -11.01 3.35
C LYS A 54 9.94 -12.24 2.94
N SER A 55 8.95 -12.07 2.06
CA SER A 55 8.15 -13.18 1.55
C SER A 55 8.89 -13.82 0.38
N ASN A 56 9.69 -14.85 0.65
CA ASN A 56 10.34 -15.69 -0.37
C ASN A 56 9.35 -16.57 -1.18
N GLY A 57 8.05 -16.30 -1.09
CA GLY A 57 6.96 -17.08 -1.68
C GLY A 57 6.19 -16.31 -2.76
N GLU A 58 5.00 -16.81 -3.10
CA GLU A 58 4.10 -16.18 -4.07
C GLU A 58 3.72 -14.76 -3.65
N LEU A 59 3.94 -13.82 -4.57
CA LEU A 59 3.51 -12.43 -4.41
C LEU A 59 1.97 -12.40 -4.50
N PRO A 60 1.27 -11.70 -3.59
CA PRO A 60 -0.17 -11.61 -3.65
C PRO A 60 -0.59 -10.96 -4.98
N VAL A 61 -1.66 -11.48 -5.59
CA VAL A 61 -2.20 -10.91 -6.82
C VAL A 61 -2.81 -9.56 -6.47
N PRO A 62 -2.44 -8.46 -7.16
CA PRO A 62 -3.03 -7.15 -6.91
C PRO A 62 -4.53 -7.18 -7.28
N SER A 63 -5.39 -6.78 -6.34
CA SER A 63 -6.83 -6.67 -6.56
C SER A 63 -7.15 -5.52 -7.52
N THR A 64 -8.20 -5.70 -8.29
CA THR A 64 -8.70 -4.65 -9.17
C THR A 64 -9.27 -3.50 -8.33
N PRO A 65 -8.96 -2.22 -8.60
CA PRO A 65 -9.46 -1.09 -7.81
C PRO A 65 -11.00 -0.99 -7.78
N GLY A 66 -11.68 -1.61 -8.74
CA GLY A 66 -13.15 -1.67 -8.81
C GLY A 66 -13.78 -2.68 -7.87
N GLU A 67 -13.02 -3.66 -7.38
CA GLU A 67 -13.50 -4.67 -6.42
C GLU A 67 -13.32 -4.21 -4.96
N LEU A 68 -12.50 -3.17 -4.76
CA LEU A 68 -12.31 -2.57 -3.45
C LEU A 68 -13.56 -1.81 -3.01
N LYS A 69 -14.23 -2.31 -1.97
CA LYS A 69 -15.30 -1.60 -1.28
C LYS A 69 -14.70 -0.35 -0.63
N ARG A 70 -14.96 0.80 -1.25
CA ARG A 70 -14.60 2.12 -0.70
C ARG A 70 -15.78 2.65 0.09
N THR A 71 -15.49 3.19 1.26
CA THR A 71 -16.44 3.99 2.03
C THR A 71 -16.39 5.44 1.55
N ALA A 72 -17.49 6.18 1.70
CA ALA A 72 -17.53 7.61 1.38
C ALA A 72 -16.41 8.35 2.14
N GLY A 73 -15.58 9.10 1.41
CA GLY A 73 -14.41 9.81 1.94
C GLY A 73 -13.07 9.07 1.82
N GLN A 74 -13.08 7.79 1.44
CA GLN A 74 -11.86 7.04 1.13
C GLN A 74 -11.41 7.26 -0.31
N THR A 75 -10.10 7.36 -0.50
CA THR A 75 -9.47 7.46 -1.83
C THR A 75 -8.66 6.21 -2.10
N VAL A 76 -8.68 5.72 -3.34
CA VAL A 76 -7.80 4.62 -3.76
C VAL A 76 -6.74 5.18 -4.69
N SER A 77 -5.48 4.97 -4.33
CA SER A 77 -4.34 5.30 -5.18
C SER A 77 -3.43 4.09 -5.33
N PHE A 78 -2.75 4.00 -6.46
CA PHE A 78 -1.79 2.94 -6.70
C PHE A 78 -0.44 3.32 -6.14
N ILE A 79 0.12 2.44 -5.31
CA ILE A 79 1.51 2.53 -4.87
C ILE A 79 2.37 1.69 -5.80
N VAL A 80 3.41 2.31 -6.35
CA VAL A 80 4.42 1.64 -7.17
C VAL A 80 5.62 1.41 -6.29
N LEU A 81 6.08 0.17 -6.21
CA LEU A 81 7.31 -0.18 -5.49
C LEU A 81 8.19 -1.09 -6.33
N ASP A 82 9.49 -0.96 -6.11
CA ASP A 82 10.50 -1.81 -6.73
C ASP A 82 10.97 -2.84 -5.71
N LEU A 83 10.61 -4.12 -5.89
CA LEU A 83 11.02 -5.16 -4.94
C LEU A 83 12.52 -5.41 -4.91
N ASP A 84 13.20 -5.13 -6.02
CA ASP A 84 14.64 -5.35 -6.15
C ASP A 84 15.42 -4.51 -5.12
N GLU A 85 14.95 -3.28 -4.85
CA GLU A 85 15.52 -2.37 -3.84
C GLU A 85 15.44 -2.93 -2.42
N TYR A 86 14.46 -3.79 -2.14
CA TYR A 86 14.24 -4.37 -0.81
C TYR A 86 14.83 -5.78 -0.64
N LYS A 87 15.28 -6.42 -1.73
CA LYS A 87 15.94 -7.74 -1.71
C LYS A 87 17.46 -7.65 -1.54
N LYS A 88 18.00 -6.44 -1.47
CA LYS A 88 19.43 -6.15 -1.34
C LYS A 88 19.91 -6.24 0.11
#